data_AF-A0A9Q9F917-F1
#
_entry.id   AF-A0A9Q9F917-F1
#
_cell.length_a   1.000
_cell.length_b   1.000
_cell.length_c   1.000
_cell.angle_alpha   90.00
_cell.angle_beta   90.00
_cell.angle_gamma   90.00
#
_symmetry.space_group_name_H-M   'P 1'
#
loop_
_entity.id
_entity.type
_entity.pdbx_description
1 polymer ?
#
loop_
_entity_poly.entity_id
_entity_poly.type
_entity_poly.pdbx_seq_one_letter_code
_entity_poly.pdbx_strand_id
1 'polypeptide(L)'
;MNKQLSEVESLCLSEIKKGNTKAVEMYFGPYVSYNPSTKNSAFIKAYILLYYLSEGKKKMFYTTIETVTPTELEDSCIKLVIEVDMCVSIGAVERLRNTVERNSIKEFDRFLRSILENQMKIMESPENSNEYSPWIESQEDKKAIENAIFIGRNSSANF
;
A
#
# COMPACT_ATOMS: atom_id res chain seq x y z
N MET A 1 -16.95 4.84 -24.58
CA MET A 1 -15.71 4.93 -23.78
C MET A 1 -15.29 6.39 -23.74
N ASN A 2 -15.02 6.95 -22.56
CA ASN A 2 -14.63 8.36 -22.42
C ASN A 2 -13.25 8.57 -23.08
N LYS A 3 -13.14 9.51 -24.03
CA LYS A 3 -11.91 9.76 -24.79
C LYS A 3 -10.75 10.17 -23.87
N GLN A 4 -11.03 11.01 -22.88
CA GLN A 4 -10.03 11.48 -21.91
C GLN A 4 -9.54 10.33 -21.02
N LEU A 5 -10.44 9.44 -20.58
CA LEU A 5 -10.05 8.25 -19.83
C LEU A 5 -9.11 7.35 -20.65
N SER A 6 -9.44 7.13 -21.93
CA SER A 6 -8.61 6.32 -22.82
C SER A 6 -7.21 6.91 -23.02
N GLU A 7 -7.11 8.23 -23.13
CA GLU A 7 -5.84 8.94 -23.28
C GLU A 7 -4.98 8.81 -22.02
N VAL A 8 -5.56 9.07 -20.83
CA VAL A 8 -4.85 8.96 -19.56
C VAL A 8 -4.44 7.50 -19.28
N GLU A 9 -5.31 6.53 -19.56
CA GLU A 9 -4.97 5.10 -19.44
C GLU A 9 -3.77 4.73 -20.32
N SER A 10 -3.75 5.21 -21.57
CA SER A 10 -2.65 4.96 -22.50
C SER A 10 -1.33 5.57 -22.01
N LEU A 11 -1.39 6.75 -21.39
CA LEU A 11 -0.22 7.39 -20.77
C LEU A 11 0.30 6.57 -19.59
N CYS A 12 -0.58 6.12 -18.68
CA CYS A 12 -0.21 5.24 -17.58
C CYS A 12 0.50 3.97 -18.11
N LEU A 13 -0.11 3.27 -19.07
CA LEU A 13 0.45 2.03 -19.62
C LEU A 13 1.77 2.25 -20.35
N SER A 14 1.92 3.36 -21.09
CA SER A 14 3.17 3.72 -21.76
C SER A 14 4.29 3.92 -20.74
N GLU A 15 4.04 4.67 -19.68
CA GLU A 15 5.05 4.98 -18.67
C GLU A 15 5.37 3.79 -17.76
N ILE A 16 4.39 2.92 -17.48
CA ILE A 16 4.61 1.62 -16.82
C ILE A 16 5.63 0.79 -17.62
N LYS A 17 5.44 0.66 -18.93
CA LYS A 17 6.36 -0.10 -19.80
C LYS A 17 7.77 0.50 -19.86
N LYS A 18 7.90 1.81 -19.69
CA LYS A 18 9.19 2.52 -19.61
C LYS A 18 9.81 2.44 -18.21
N GLY A 19 9.10 1.93 -17.21
CA GLY A 19 9.54 1.93 -15.81
C GLY A 19 9.56 3.33 -15.18
N ASN A 20 8.84 4.30 -15.75
CA ASN A 20 8.82 5.69 -15.29
C ASN A 20 7.72 5.92 -14.24
N THR A 21 7.94 5.39 -13.03
CA THR A 21 6.95 5.36 -11.96
C THR A 21 6.45 6.74 -11.53
N LYS A 22 7.31 7.77 -11.57
CA LYS A 22 6.91 9.16 -11.27
C LYS A 22 5.88 9.71 -12.25
N ALA A 23 6.04 9.41 -13.54
CA ALA A 23 5.05 9.82 -14.54
C ALA A 23 3.74 9.04 -14.38
N VAL A 24 3.81 7.74 -14.04
CA VAL A 24 2.60 6.96 -13.73
C VAL A 24 1.86 7.57 -12.53
N GLU A 25 2.56 7.91 -11.45
CA GLU A 25 1.97 8.58 -10.25
C GLU A 25 1.28 9.91 -10.63
N MET A 26 1.88 10.70 -11.52
CA MET A 26 1.30 11.95 -12.03
C MET A 26 0.00 11.72 -12.80
N TYR A 27 -0.08 10.69 -13.64
CA TYR A 27 -1.28 10.37 -14.42
C TYR A 27 -2.33 9.58 -13.63
N PHE A 28 -1.94 8.95 -12.52
CA PHE A 28 -2.81 8.09 -11.73
C PHE A 28 -3.97 8.83 -11.06
N GLY A 29 -3.73 10.04 -10.52
CA GLY A 29 -4.79 10.87 -9.93
C GLY A 29 -5.94 11.15 -10.91
N PRO A 30 -5.64 11.76 -12.08
CA PRO A 30 -6.62 11.91 -13.16
C PRO A 30 -7.27 10.59 -13.56
N TYR A 31 -6.50 9.50 -13.69
CA TYR A 31 -7.02 8.19 -14.08
C TYR A 31 -8.11 7.68 -13.12
N VAL A 32 -7.84 7.69 -11.81
CA VAL A 32 -8.77 7.22 -10.77
C VAL A 32 -10.00 8.11 -10.66
N SER A 33 -9.88 9.42 -10.91
CA SER A 33 -11.01 10.36 -10.85
C SER A 33 -12.15 10.02 -11.83
N TYR A 34 -11.86 9.27 -12.89
CA TYR A 34 -12.86 8.80 -13.85
C TYR A 34 -13.53 7.48 -13.45
N ASN A 35 -13.23 6.92 -12.26
CA ASN A 35 -13.72 5.62 -11.79
C ASN A 35 -13.59 4.52 -12.87
N PRO A 36 -12.36 4.23 -13.31
CA PRO A 36 -12.14 3.36 -14.47
C PRO A 36 -12.62 1.94 -14.20
N SER A 37 -13.41 1.41 -15.14
CA SER A 37 -13.87 0.02 -15.17
C SER A 37 -13.34 -0.72 -16.41
N THR A 38 -12.10 -0.40 -16.80
CA THR A 38 -11.44 -0.99 -17.97
C THR A 38 -10.71 -2.27 -17.60
N LYS A 39 -10.38 -3.08 -18.62
CA LYS A 39 -9.56 -4.29 -18.46
C LYS A 39 -8.13 -4.03 -17.92
N ASN A 40 -7.65 -2.78 -18.01
CA ASN A 40 -6.30 -2.40 -17.60
C ASN A 40 -6.27 -1.83 -16.18
N SER A 41 -7.44 -1.56 -15.59
CA SER A 41 -7.55 -0.84 -14.33
C SER A 41 -6.91 -1.58 -13.16
N ALA A 42 -7.17 -2.88 -13.04
CA ALA A 42 -6.54 -3.72 -12.01
C ALA A 42 -5.01 -3.69 -12.12
N PHE A 43 -4.46 -3.81 -13.34
CA PHE A 43 -3.03 -3.78 -13.58
C PHE A 43 -2.39 -2.43 -13.21
N ILE A 44 -2.98 -1.31 -13.62
CA ILE A 44 -2.47 0.03 -13.31
C ILE A 44 -2.52 0.30 -11.80
N LYS A 45 -3.63 -0.06 -11.14
CA LYS A 45 -3.76 0.08 -9.68
C LYS A 45 -2.74 -0.80 -8.95
N ALA A 46 -2.58 -2.06 -9.35
CA ALA A 46 -1.59 -2.97 -8.78
C ALA A 46 -0.16 -2.42 -8.89
N TYR A 47 0.21 -1.85 -10.05
CA TYR A 47 1.50 -1.23 -10.26
C TYR A 47 1.76 -0.09 -9.26
N ILE A 48 0.80 0.83 -9.10
CA ILE A 48 0.92 1.96 -8.17
C ILE A 48 0.91 1.52 -6.72
N LEU A 49 0.09 0.52 -6.37
CA LEU A 49 0.06 -0.04 -5.02
C LEU A 49 1.41 -0.66 -4.64
N LEU A 50 2.02 -1.46 -5.52
CA LEU A 50 3.34 -2.04 -5.28
C LEU A 50 4.42 -0.96 -5.15
N TYR A 51 4.35 0.09 -5.96
CA TYR A 51 5.22 1.26 -5.81
C TYR A 51 5.07 1.90 -4.42
N TYR A 52 3.85 2.24 -4.00
CA TYR A 52 3.62 2.83 -2.68
C TYR A 52 4.07 1.93 -1.53
N LEU A 53 3.86 0.62 -1.65
CA LEU A 53 4.32 -0.35 -0.67
C LEU A 53 5.85 -0.40 -0.61
N SER A 54 6.53 -0.40 -1.76
CA SER A 54 8.00 -0.42 -1.84
C SER A 54 8.66 0.83 -1.25
N GLU A 55 8.01 1.99 -1.35
CA GLU A 55 8.46 3.27 -0.79
C GLU A 55 8.00 3.47 0.66
N GLY A 56 7.30 2.51 1.27
CA GLY A 56 6.77 2.63 2.63
C GLY A 56 5.64 3.66 2.79
N LYS A 57 5.02 4.12 1.69
CA LYS A 57 3.94 5.11 1.65
C LYS A 57 2.58 4.49 2.05
N LYS A 58 2.47 3.94 3.26
CA LYS A 58 1.26 3.19 3.73
C LYS A 58 -0.05 3.97 3.58
N LYS A 59 -0.06 5.27 3.89
CA LYS A 59 -1.25 6.10 3.71
C LYS A 59 -1.74 6.08 2.26
N MET A 60 -0.83 6.32 1.31
CA MET A 60 -1.16 6.31 -0.11
C MET A 60 -1.58 4.92 -0.60
N PHE A 61 -0.96 3.87 -0.06
CA PHE A 61 -1.34 2.49 -0.33
C PHE A 61 -2.81 2.21 0.06
N TYR A 62 -3.18 2.43 1.33
CA TYR A 62 -4.53 2.13 1.80
C TYR A 62 -5.59 3.08 1.23
N THR A 63 -5.28 4.36 0.98
CA THR A 63 -6.25 5.21 0.25
C THR A 63 -6.44 4.76 -1.20
N THR A 64 -5.41 4.15 -1.82
CA THR A 64 -5.51 3.63 -3.18
C THR A 64 -6.25 2.29 -3.22
N ILE A 65 -6.06 1.41 -2.22
CA ILE A 65 -6.77 0.13 -2.17
C ILE A 65 -8.28 0.32 -2.07
N GLU A 66 -8.75 1.37 -1.41
CA GLU A 66 -10.17 1.75 -1.32
C GLU A 66 -10.80 2.07 -2.69
N THR A 67 -9.98 2.39 -3.70
CA THR A 67 -10.45 2.65 -5.07
C THR A 67 -10.59 1.38 -5.90
N VAL A 68 -10.14 0.23 -5.39
CA VAL A 68 -10.24 -1.07 -6.07
C VAL A 68 -11.68 -1.57 -5.96
N THR A 69 -12.28 -1.87 -7.10
CA THR A 69 -13.65 -2.36 -7.19
C THR A 69 -13.74 -3.85 -6.83
N PRO A 70 -14.93 -4.36 -6.44
CA PRO A 70 -15.11 -5.78 -6.16
C PRO A 70 -14.68 -6.70 -7.30
N THR A 71 -14.91 -6.30 -8.55
CA THR A 71 -14.47 -7.08 -9.72
C THR A 71 -12.96 -7.12 -9.86
N GLU A 72 -12.27 -6.03 -9.55
CA GLU A 72 -10.80 -5.97 -9.61
C GLU A 72 -10.13 -6.77 -8.48
N LEU A 73 -10.79 -6.98 -7.34
CA LEU A 73 -10.28 -7.87 -6.27
C LEU A 73 -10.11 -9.31 -6.74
N GLU A 74 -10.83 -9.72 -7.79
CA GLU A 74 -10.68 -11.04 -8.38
C GLU A 74 -9.48 -11.16 -9.33
N ASP A 75 -8.91 -10.03 -9.77
CA ASP A 75 -7.77 -9.96 -10.69
C ASP A 75 -6.48 -10.45 -10.02
N SER A 76 -5.68 -11.23 -10.75
CA SER A 76 -4.43 -11.80 -10.25
C SER A 76 -3.41 -10.74 -9.82
N CYS A 77 -3.38 -9.57 -10.47
CA CYS A 77 -2.44 -8.51 -10.13
C CYS A 77 -2.77 -7.91 -8.76
N ILE A 78 -4.05 -7.68 -8.48
CA ILE A 78 -4.50 -7.15 -7.19
C ILE A 78 -4.34 -8.20 -6.09
N LYS A 79 -4.68 -9.47 -6.35
CA LYS A 79 -4.45 -10.58 -5.41
C LYS A 79 -2.98 -10.69 -5.01
N LEU A 80 -2.07 -10.54 -5.97
CA LEU A 80 -0.64 -10.50 -5.71
C LEU A 80 -0.26 -9.34 -4.77
N VAL A 81 -0.77 -8.12 -5.01
CA VAL A 81 -0.51 -6.98 -4.13
C VAL A 81 -0.99 -7.23 -2.70
N ILE A 82 -2.21 -7.76 -2.54
CA ILE A 82 -2.78 -8.08 -1.23
C ILE A 82 -1.94 -9.14 -0.52
N GLU A 83 -1.50 -10.17 -1.24
CA GLU A 83 -0.64 -11.21 -0.65
C GLU A 83 0.71 -10.62 -0.19
N VAL A 84 1.31 -9.73 -0.97
CA VAL A 84 2.56 -9.05 -0.62
C VAL A 84 2.37 -8.16 0.61
N ASP A 85 1.33 -7.33 0.66
CA ASP A 85 1.03 -6.48 1.83
C ASP A 85 0.78 -7.31 3.10
N MET A 86 0.04 -8.41 2.97
CA MET A 86 -0.17 -9.32 4.08
C MET A 86 1.16 -9.89 4.57
N CYS A 87 2.01 -10.43 3.68
CA CYS A 87 3.30 -11.01 4.07
C CYS A 87 4.20 -9.99 4.76
N VAL A 88 4.22 -8.75 4.27
CA VAL A 88 4.93 -7.62 4.91
C VAL A 88 4.36 -7.33 6.30
N SER A 89 3.03 -7.28 6.43
CA SER A 89 2.36 -6.91 7.67
C SER A 89 2.54 -7.94 8.79
N ILE A 90 2.63 -9.24 8.45
CA ILE A 90 2.84 -10.31 9.43
C ILE A 90 4.30 -10.80 9.52
N GLY A 91 5.23 -10.17 8.78
CA GLY A 91 6.65 -10.58 8.76
C GLY A 91 6.90 -11.97 8.15
N ALA A 92 6.04 -12.45 7.24
CA ALA A 92 6.18 -13.75 6.60
C ALA A 92 7.18 -13.71 5.42
N VAL A 93 8.47 -13.49 5.74
CA VAL A 93 9.54 -13.26 4.76
C VAL A 93 9.70 -14.41 3.76
N GLU A 94 9.64 -15.66 4.21
CA GLU A 94 9.77 -16.82 3.31
C GLU A 94 8.57 -16.97 2.36
N ARG A 95 7.36 -16.62 2.82
CA ARG A 95 6.19 -16.58 1.95
C ARG A 95 6.33 -15.46 0.92
N LEU A 96 6.76 -14.28 1.35
CA LEU A 96 7.07 -13.16 0.46
C LEU A 96 8.10 -13.55 -0.60
N ARG A 97 9.21 -14.20 -0.21
CA ARG A 97 10.24 -14.69 -1.13
C ARG A 97 9.64 -15.59 -2.21
N ASN A 98 8.84 -16.58 -1.82
CA ASN A 98 8.15 -17.47 -2.76
C ASN A 98 7.21 -16.71 -3.70
N THR A 99 6.49 -15.71 -3.20
CA THR A 99 5.61 -14.85 -4.02
C THR A 99 6.41 -14.04 -5.03
N VAL A 100 7.56 -13.48 -4.64
CA VAL A 100 8.48 -12.75 -5.55
C VAL A 100 9.03 -13.68 -6.64
N GLU A 101 9.46 -14.89 -6.29
CA GLU A 101 10.04 -15.86 -7.24
C GLU A 101 9.02 -16.39 -8.27
N ARG A 102 7.75 -16.49 -7.88
CA ARG A 102 6.66 -16.96 -8.76
C ARG A 102 6.09 -15.84 -9.65
N ASN A 103 6.45 -14.58 -9.41
CA ASN A 103 5.95 -13.47 -10.20
C ASN A 103 6.49 -13.53 -11.63
N SER A 104 5.59 -13.46 -12.61
CA SER A 104 5.93 -13.42 -14.04
C SER A 104 5.76 -12.03 -14.67
N ILE A 105 5.21 -11.06 -13.92
CA ILE A 105 4.96 -9.70 -14.40
C ILE A 105 6.24 -8.88 -14.23
N LYS A 106 6.91 -8.59 -15.35
CA LYS A 106 8.22 -7.92 -15.36
C LYS A 106 8.16 -6.52 -14.75
N GLU A 107 7.07 -5.81 -14.98
CA GLU A 107 6.85 -4.46 -14.50
C GLU A 107 6.78 -4.36 -12.96
N PHE A 108 6.49 -5.48 -12.28
CA PHE A 108 6.41 -5.54 -10.82
C PHE A 108 7.73 -5.94 -10.14
N ASP A 109 8.64 -6.58 -10.88
CA ASP A 109 9.83 -7.24 -10.32
C ASP A 109 10.69 -6.28 -9.48
N ARG A 110 10.90 -5.04 -9.98
CA ARG A 110 11.66 -4.01 -9.26
C ARG A 110 11.07 -3.73 -7.87
N PHE A 111 9.75 -3.56 -7.77
CA PHE A 111 9.10 -3.23 -6.49
C PHE A 111 9.10 -4.43 -5.55
N LEU A 112 8.78 -5.62 -6.07
CA LEU A 112 8.75 -6.85 -5.30
C LEU A 112 10.12 -7.18 -4.68
N ARG A 113 11.21 -7.04 -5.46
CA ARG A 113 12.57 -7.20 -4.94
C ARG A 113 12.89 -6.18 -3.86
N SER A 114 12.57 -4.90 -4.10
CA SER A 114 12.80 -3.84 -3.11
C SER A 114 12.05 -4.10 -1.80
N ILE A 115 10.80 -4.59 -1.87
CA ILE A 115 10.00 -4.94 -0.70
C ILE A 115 10.65 -6.11 0.06
N LEU A 116 11.05 -7.17 -0.65
CA LEU A 116 11.71 -8.33 -0.05
C LEU A 116 13.04 -7.95 0.63
N GLU A 117 13.89 -7.18 -0.05
CA GLU A 117 15.16 -6.70 0.51
C GLU A 117 14.94 -5.86 1.78
N ASN A 118 13.94 -4.99 1.77
CA ASN A 118 13.59 -4.19 2.95
C ASN A 118 13.11 -5.07 4.11
N GLN A 119 12.30 -6.09 3.84
CA GLN A 119 11.85 -7.04 4.88
C GLN A 119 13.00 -7.89 5.44
N MET A 120 13.91 -8.36 4.59
CA MET A 120 15.10 -9.09 5.03
C MET A 120 15.98 -8.23 5.93
N LYS A 121 16.22 -6.95 5.58
CA LYS A 121 16.98 -6.01 6.42
C LYS A 121 16.35 -5.81 7.81
N ILE A 122 15.02 -5.69 7.87
CA ILE A 122 14.29 -5.57 9.15
C ILE A 122 14.45 -6.83 10.01
N MET A 123 14.47 -8.00 9.39
CA MET A 123 14.67 -9.27 10.08
C MET A 123 16.12 -9.50 10.54
N GLU A 124 17.09 -9.01 9.77
CA GLU A 124 18.53 -9.15 10.05
C GLU A 124 19.04 -8.13 11.08
N SER A 125 18.34 -7.02 11.33
CA SER A 125 18.66 -6.09 12.42
C SER A 125 18.19 -6.64 13.77
N PRO A 126 19.08 -7.11 14.67
CA PRO A 126 18.69 -7.64 15.98
C PRO A 126 18.48 -6.54 17.03
N GLU A 127 18.61 -5.26 16.66
CA GLU A 127 18.53 -4.13 17.59
C GLU A 127 17.08 -3.68 17.80
N ASN A 128 16.38 -4.44 18.66
CA ASN A 128 15.50 -3.99 19.74
C ASN A 128 14.42 -5.04 20.06
N SER A 129 14.85 -6.22 20.50
CA SER A 129 13.97 -7.17 21.19
C SER A 129 13.65 -6.73 22.64
N ASN A 130 13.62 -5.43 22.95
CA ASN A 130 13.21 -4.94 24.27
C ASN A 130 12.70 -3.49 24.32
N GLU A 131 12.07 -3.01 23.25
CA GLU A 131 11.09 -1.93 23.38
C GLU A 131 9.79 -2.40 22.76
N TYR A 132 8.75 -2.51 23.58
CA TYR A 132 7.40 -2.18 23.12
C TYR A 132 7.56 -0.96 22.21
N SER A 133 7.33 -1.10 20.91
CA SER A 133 7.06 0.04 20.07
C SER A 133 5.57 0.30 20.25
N PRO A 134 5.14 1.22 21.14
CA PRO A 134 3.88 1.87 20.86
C PRO A 134 4.13 2.60 19.55
N TRP A 135 3.46 2.11 18.53
CA TRP A 135 2.83 2.95 17.53
C TRP A 135 2.65 4.36 18.09
N ILE A 136 3.38 5.32 17.51
CA ILE A 136 3.01 6.74 17.40
C ILE A 136 2.11 7.22 18.56
N GLU A 137 2.71 7.70 19.64
CA GLU A 137 2.02 8.71 20.45
C GLU A 137 2.62 10.05 20.05
N SER A 138 1.94 10.73 19.12
CA SER A 138 2.12 12.18 19.01
C SER A 138 1.84 12.77 20.40
N GLN A 139 2.52 13.84 20.80
CA GLN A 139 2.24 14.50 22.08
C GLN A 139 0.76 14.93 22.21
N GLU A 140 0.03 15.02 21.10
CA GLU A 140 -1.41 15.32 21.06
C GLU A 140 -2.25 14.12 21.51
N ASP A 141 -1.87 12.89 21.14
CA ASP A 141 -2.58 11.66 21.52
C ASP A 141 -2.43 11.35 23.02
N LYS A 142 -1.23 11.57 23.60
CA LYS A 142 -1.04 11.48 25.06
C LYS A 142 -1.94 12.45 25.83
N LYS A 143 -2.05 13.70 25.35
CA LYS A 143 -2.92 14.71 25.96
C LYS A 143 -4.40 14.35 25.85
N ALA A 144 -4.82 13.75 24.73
CA ALA A 144 -6.20 13.30 24.55
C ALA A 144 -6.56 12.16 25.53
N ILE A 145 -5.63 11.22 25.75
CA ILE A 145 -5.81 10.12 26.71
C ILE A 145 -5.82 10.64 28.15
N GLU A 146 -4.89 11.53 28.53
CA GLU A 146 -4.88 12.16 29.86
C GLU A 146 -6.18 12.94 30.15
N ASN A 147 -6.68 13.68 29.17
CA ASN A 147 -7.95 14.41 29.29
C ASN A 147 -9.16 13.45 29.41
N ALA A 148 -9.17 12.34 28.66
CA ALA A 148 -10.25 11.34 28.75
C ALA A 148 -10.26 10.63 30.11
N ILE A 149 -9.07 10.32 30.67
CA ILE A 149 -8.93 9.70 32.00
C ILE A 149 -9.33 10.69 33.11
N PHE A 150 -9.05 11.99 32.95
CA PHE A 150 -9.47 13.02 33.90
C PHE A 150 -11.00 13.21 33.93
N ILE A 151 -11.66 13.19 32.77
CA ILE A 151 -13.12 13.27 32.69
C ILE A 151 -13.76 12.05 33.37
N GLY A 152 -13.26 10.84 33.10
CA GLY A 152 -13.80 9.60 33.67
C GLY A 152 -13.74 9.55 35.21
N ARG A 153 -12.70 10.13 35.82
CA ARG A 153 -12.54 10.19 37.30
C ARG A 153 -13.44 11.20 38.00
N ASN A 154 -13.88 12.26 37.31
CA ASN A 154 -14.78 13.27 37.89
C ASN A 154 -16.27 12.98 37.66
N SER A 155 -16.62 12.07 36.74
CA SER A 155 -18.01 11.66 36.50
C SER A 155 -18.53 10.57 37.44
N SER A 156 -17.68 9.91 38.25
CA SER A 156 -18.09 8.88 39.21
C SER A 156 -18.52 9.42 40.58
N ALA A 157 -18.77 10.73 40.72
CA ALA A 157 -19.17 11.35 41.98
C ALA A 157 -20.64 11.82 42.02
N ASN A 158 -21.50 11.32 41.13
CA ASN A 158 -22.95 11.61 41.15
C ASN A 158 -23.83 10.35 40.96
N PHE A 159 -23.48 9.26 41.63
CA PHE A 159 -24.40 8.19 42.01
C PHE A 159 -24.05 7.66 43.41
#